data_AF-A0A5Q0Q6W3-F1
#
_entry.id   AF-A0A5Q0Q6W3-F1
#
_cell.length_a   1.000
_cell.length_b   1.000
_cell.length_c   1.000
_cell.angle_alpha   90.00
_cell.angle_beta   90.00
_cell.angle_gamma   90.00
#
_symmetry.space_group_name_H-M   'P 1'
#
loop_
_entity.id
_entity.type
_entity.pdbx_description
1 polymer ?
#
loop_
_entity_poly.entity_id
_entity_poly.type
_entity_poly.pdbx_seq_one_letter_code
_entity_poly.pdbx_strand_id
1 'polypeptide(L)' 'MNKYLLRGIVFLTAGIICVFLGYTLMENDNNWYKLIMTLGVIFFGIGVVALMYRVFRKIDRNTLIEDRKGQSEK' A
#
# COMPACT_ATOMS: atom_id res chain seq x y z
N MET A 1 6.42 -13.97 3.86
CA MET A 1 5.50 -12.90 3.38
C MET A 1 5.76 -12.65 1.90
N ASN A 2 4.78 -12.80 0.99
CA ASN A 2 5.08 -12.65 -0.45
C ASN A 2 5.57 -11.21 -0.77
N LYS A 3 6.69 -11.06 -1.52
CA LYS A 3 7.47 -9.82 -1.76
C LYS A 3 6.62 -8.60 -2.15
N TYR A 4 5.51 -8.80 -2.84
CA TYR A 4 4.62 -7.71 -3.27
C TYR A 4 3.81 -7.05 -2.13
N LEU A 5 3.58 -7.73 -0.99
CA LEU A 5 2.86 -7.21 0.18
C LEU A 5 3.80 -6.28 0.92
N LEU A 6 5.05 -6.74 1.05
CA LEU A 6 6.10 -5.97 1.65
C LEU A 6 6.30 -4.67 0.89
N ARG A 7 6.26 -4.69 -0.45
CA ARG A 7 6.26 -3.45 -1.26
C ARG A 7 5.10 -2.52 -0.93
N GLY A 8 3.86 -3.02 -0.91
CA GLY A 8 2.68 -2.19 -0.56
C GLY A 8 2.79 -1.56 0.84
N ILE A 9 3.22 -2.35 1.83
CA ILE A 9 3.47 -1.87 3.19
C ILE A 9 4.58 -0.82 3.22
N VAL A 10 5.70 -1.06 2.51
CA VAL A 10 6.81 -0.10 2.44
C VAL A 10 6.34 1.23 1.85
N PHE A 11 5.53 1.21 0.79
CA PHE A 11 4.97 2.45 0.21
C PHE A 11 4.02 3.17 1.17
N LEU A 12 3.18 2.44 1.92
CA LEU A 12 2.34 3.03 2.95
C LEU A 12 3.15 3.68 4.06
N THR A 13 4.12 2.96 4.62
CA THR A 13 4.98 3.47 5.69
C THR A 13 5.80 4.66 5.22
N ALA A 14 6.37 4.61 4.01
CA ALA A 14 7.10 5.72 3.41
C ALA A 14 6.22 6.96 3.18
N GLY A 15 4.97 6.76 2.73
CA GLY A 15 3.98 7.83 2.58
C GLY A 15 3.65 8.51 3.91
N ILE A 16 3.42 7.73 4.97
CA ILE A 16 3.17 8.24 6.33
C ILE A 16 4.36 9.06 6.83
N ILE A 17 5.58 8.55 6.68
CA ILE A 17 6.81 9.24 7.08
C ILE A 17 6.97 10.55 6.30
N CYS A 18 6.72 10.56 4.98
CA CYS A 18 6.79 11.80 4.19
C CYS A 18 5.78 12.83 4.65
N VAL A 19 4.54 12.44 4.95
CA VAL A 19 3.52 13.37 5.47
C VAL A 19 3.96 13.94 6.82
N PHE A 20 4.49 13.09 7.72
CA PHE A 20 4.99 13.53 9.02
C PHE A 20 6.17 14.51 8.90
N LEU A 21 7.15 14.21 8.04
CA LEU A 21 8.26 15.13 7.73
C LEU A 21 7.76 16.42 7.06
N GLY A 22 6.70 16.34 6.26
CA GLY A 22 6.05 17.51 5.69
C GLY A 22 5.55 18.46 6.78
N TYR A 23 4.90 17.94 7.82
CA TYR A 23 4.47 18.77 8.96
C TYR A 23 5.63 19.43 9.68
N THR A 24 6.75 18.73 9.90
CA THR A 24 7.91 19.34 10.57
C THR A 24 8.58 20.43 9.71
N LEU A 25 8.58 20.29 8.38
CA LEU A 25 9.05 21.35 7.48
C LEU A 25 8.09 22.55 7.46
N MET A 26 6.79 22.31 7.58
CA MET A 26 5.78 23.38 7.64
C MET A 26 5.97 24.24 8.89
N GLU A 27 6.30 23.64 10.03
CA GLU A 27 6.60 24.36 11.28
C GLU A 27 7.86 25.24 11.17
N ASN A 28 8.78 24.88 10.26
CA ASN A 28 10.03 25.61 10.03
C ASN A 28 9.94 26.63 8.86
N ASP A 29 8.72 27.02 8.47
CA ASP A 29 8.42 27.93 7.33
C ASP A 29 9.10 27.55 6.00
N ASN A 30 9.46 26.27 5.84
CA ASN A 30 10.16 25.80 4.65
C ASN A 30 9.17 25.37 3.57
N ASN A 31 9.03 26.18 2.51
CA ASN A 31 8.12 25.94 1.38
C ASN A 31 8.25 24.55 0.70
N TRP A 32 9.34 23.81 0.92
CA TRP A 32 9.47 22.42 0.47
C TRP A 32 8.44 21.46 1.09
N TYR A 33 7.80 21.83 2.21
CA TYR A 33 6.76 21.01 2.84
C TYR A 33 5.64 20.64 1.85
N LYS A 34 5.24 21.56 0.96
CA LYS A 34 4.16 21.32 0.00
C LYS A 34 4.49 20.18 -0.96
N LEU A 35 5.74 20.16 -1.44
CA LEU A 35 6.23 19.09 -2.33
C LEU A 35 6.32 17.75 -1.58
N ILE A 36 6.92 17.75 -0.39
CA ILE A 36 7.10 16.53 0.40
C ILE A 36 5.74 15.93 0.82
N MET A 37 4.79 16.75 1.26
CA MET A 37 3.45 16.28 1.61
C MET A 37 2.70 15.73 0.39
N THR A 38 2.79 16.41 -0.77
CA THR A 38 2.18 15.92 -2.02
C THR A 38 2.72 14.55 -2.41
N LEU A 39 4.05 14.38 -2.39
CA LEU A 39 4.69 13.09 -2.64
C LEU A 39 4.28 12.03 -1.61
N GLY A 40 4.15 12.42 -0.32
CA GLY A 40 3.68 11.53 0.73
C GLY A 40 2.27 11.00 0.47
N VAL A 41 1.34 11.85 0.06
CA VAL A 41 -0.03 11.45 -0.32
C VAL A 41 -0.03 10.53 -1.54
N ILE A 42 0.78 10.84 -2.57
CA ILE A 42 0.89 10.00 -3.77
C ILE A 42 1.42 8.60 -3.40
N PHE A 43 2.51 8.52 -2.63
CA PHE A 43 3.07 7.24 -2.19
C PHE A 43 2.10 6.44 -1.33
N PHE A 44 1.37 7.11 -0.44
CA PHE A 44 0.35 6.48 0.37
C PHE A 44 -0.77 5.89 -0.52
N GLY A 45 -1.28 6.66 -1.49
CA GLY A 45 -2.30 6.20 -2.43
C GLY A 45 -1.86 4.97 -3.24
N ILE A 46 -0.63 5.00 -3.79
CA ILE A 46 -0.04 3.85 -4.48
C ILE A 46 0.06 2.64 -3.55
N GLY A 47 0.48 2.86 -2.30
CA GLY A 47 0.56 1.83 -1.26
C GLY A 47 -0.79 1.17 -0.98
N VAL A 48 -1.85 1.97 -0.83
CA VAL A 48 -3.23 1.49 -0.62
C VAL A 48 -3.69 0.63 -1.80
N VAL A 49 -3.56 1.14 -3.03
CA VAL A 49 -4.00 0.41 -4.24
C VAL A 49 -3.25 -0.92 -4.39
N ALA A 50 -1.93 -0.92 -4.17
CA ALA A 50 -1.11 -2.12 -4.22
C ALA A 50 -1.54 -3.17 -3.17
N LEU A 51 -1.93 -2.71 -1.98
CA LEU A 51 -2.41 -3.57 -0.91
C LEU A 51 -3.80 -4.13 -1.24
N MET A 52 -4.73 -3.30 -1.71
CA MET A 52 -6.08 -3.71 -2.13
C MET A 52 -6.04 -4.74 -3.27
N TYR A 53 -5.30 -4.46 -4.34
CA TYR A 53 -5.16 -5.37 -5.48
C TYR A 53 -4.72 -6.76 -5.02
N ARG A 54 -3.80 -6.80 -4.04
CA ARG A 54 -3.30 -8.05 -3.52
C ARG A 54 -4.30 -8.78 -2.63
N VAL A 55 -5.06 -8.06 -1.80
CA VAL A 55 -6.14 -8.67 -1.00
C VAL A 55 -7.13 -9.35 -1.94
N PHE A 56 -7.58 -8.65 -2.98
CA PHE A 56 -8.47 -9.24 -3.99
C PHE A 56 -7.83 -10.43 -4.68
N ARG A 57 -6.58 -10.33 -5.13
CA ARG A 57 -5.88 -11.45 -5.78
C ARG A 57 -5.69 -12.66 -4.86
N LYS A 58 -5.57 -12.45 -3.54
CA LYS A 58 -5.49 -13.54 -2.56
C LYS A 58 -6.85 -14.23 -2.40
N ILE A 59 -7.93 -13.46 -2.34
CA ILE A 59 -9.31 -14.00 -2.24
C ILE A 59 -9.64 -14.80 -3.51
N ASP A 60 -9.40 -14.21 -4.69
CA ASP A 60 -9.58 -14.84 -6.00
C ASP A 60 -8.81 -16.17 -6.12
N ARG A 61 -7.54 -16.19 -5.69
CA ARG A 61 -6.77 -17.45 -5.71
C ARG A 61 -7.31 -18.49 -4.74
N ASN A 62 -7.75 -18.08 -3.55
CA ASN A 62 -8.24 -19.01 -2.54
C ASN A 62 -9.57 -19.66 -2.97
N THR A 63 -10.50 -18.87 -3.51
CA THR A 63 -11.78 -19.36 -4.04
C THR A 63 -11.58 -20.38 -5.16
N LEU A 64 -10.67 -20.10 -6.12
CA LEU A 64 -10.34 -21.06 -7.19
C LEU A 64 -9.72 -22.38 -6.69
N ILE A 65 -8.96 -22.35 -5.59
CA ILE A 65 -8.38 -23.57 -5.00
C ILE A 65 -9.47 -24.42 -4.34
N GLU A 66 -10.41 -23.75 -3.69
CA GLU A 66 -11.54 -24.37 -2.99
C GLU A 66 -12.48 -25.06 -3.99
N ASP A 67 -12.80 -24.40 -5.11
CA ASP A 67 -13.59 -24.98 -6.20
C ASP A 67 -12.95 -26.23 -6.80
N ARG A 68 -11.62 -26.22 -7.01
CA ARG A 68 -10.89 -27.38 -7.55
C ARG A 68 -10.87 -28.56 -6.58
N LYS A 69 -10.76 -28.31 -5.28
CA LYS A 69 -10.85 -29.38 -4.26
C LYS A 69 -12.24 -29.98 -4.22
N GLY A 70 -13.29 -29.15 -4.24
CA GLY A 70 -14.67 -29.61 -4.26
C GLY A 70 -15.07 -30.40 -5.52
N GLN A 71 -14.41 -30.15 -6.65
CA GLN A 71 -14.57 -30.97 -7.87
C GLN A 71 -13.77 -32.27 -7.86
N SER A 72 -12.64 -32.34 -7.15
CA SER A 72 -11.82 -33.57 -7.05
C SER A 72 -12.37 -34.60 -6.06
N GLU A 73 -13.29 -34.21 -5.19
CA GLU A 73 -13.99 -35.09 -4.23
C GLU A 73 -15.37 -35.57 -4.72
N LYS A 74 -15.79 -35.19 -5.93
CA LYS A 74 -16.99 -35.70 -6.61
C LYS A 74 -16.61 -36.68 -7.72
#